data_AF-A0A847V6L5-F1
#
_entry.id   AF-A0A847V6L5-F1
#
_cell.length_a   1.000
_cell.length_b   1.000
_cell.length_c   1.000
_cell.angle_alpha   90.00
_cell.angle_beta   90.00
_cell.angle_gamma   90.00
#
_symmetry.space_group_name_H-M   'P 1'
#
loop_
_entity.id
_entity.type
_entity.pdbx_description
1 polymer ?
#
loop_
_entity_poly.entity_id
_entity_poly.type
_entity_poly.pdbx_seq_one_letter_code
_entity_poly.pdbx_strand_id
1 'polypeptide(L)' 'MPPRCEDCRFAAIEDAKLGTGDCRRHPPWPGRGYPCVSRDQWCGEFRPRDSPAVVPITPRPIRLNLVDLRGRKV' A
#
# COMPACT_ATOMS: atom_id res chain seq x y z
N MET A 1 -15.24 4.83 12.03
CA MET A 1 -14.38 6.03 11.94
C MET A 1 -14.92 6.91 10.82
N PRO A 2 -14.98 8.25 10.99
CA PRO A 2 -15.32 9.13 9.89
C PRO A 2 -14.25 9.06 8.79
N PRO A 3 -14.60 9.31 7.51
CA PRO A 3 -13.64 9.34 6.42
C PRO A 3 -12.64 10.48 6.64
N ARG A 4 -11.34 10.17 6.50
CA ARG A 4 -10.23 11.10 6.69
C ARG A 4 -9.32 11.09 5.49
N CYS A 5 -8.61 12.20 5.25
CA CYS A 5 -7.59 12.25 4.21
C CYS A 5 -6.49 11.20 4.44
N GLU A 6 -6.10 10.89 5.69
CA GLU A 6 -5.07 9.88 5.95
C GLU A 6 -5.39 8.48 5.38
N ASP A 7 -6.67 8.11 5.35
CA ASP A 7 -7.14 6.81 4.84
C ASP A 7 -7.53 6.86 3.35
N CYS A 8 -7.40 8.02 2.71
CA CYS A 8 -7.83 8.24 1.34
C CYS A 8 -6.74 7.80 0.34
N ARG A 9 -7.12 7.08 -0.72
CA ARG A 9 -6.20 6.67 -1.81
C ARG A 9 -5.55 7.84 -2.53
N PHE A 10 -6.17 9.02 -2.49
CA PHE A 10 -5.67 10.21 -3.17
C PHE A 10 -4.71 11.04 -2.31
N ALA A 11 -4.70 10.84 -1.00
CA ALA A 11 -3.83 11.60 -0.12
C ALA A 11 -2.44 10.95 -0.03
N ALA A 12 -1.42 11.76 -0.32
CA ALA A 12 -0.02 11.45 -0.10
C ALA A 12 0.46 12.21 1.13
N ILE A 13 0.25 11.64 2.31
CA ILE A 13 0.75 12.19 3.58
C ILE A 13 2.22 11.79 3.72
N GLU A 14 3.12 12.73 3.45
CA GLU A 14 4.58 12.50 3.46
C GLU A 14 5.18 12.77 4.84
N ASP A 15 4.63 13.74 5.58
CA ASP A 15 5.12 14.11 6.91
C ASP A 15 4.13 13.68 8.00
N ALA A 16 4.42 12.54 8.62
CA ALA A 16 3.62 12.00 9.71
C ALA A 16 3.60 12.90 10.96
N LYS A 17 4.62 13.78 11.14
CA LYS A 17 4.72 14.69 12.29
C LYS A 17 3.92 15.98 12.08
N LEU A 18 3.96 16.54 10.86
CA LEU A 18 3.20 17.75 10.53
C LEU A 18 1.72 17.45 10.24
N GLY A 19 1.39 16.21 9.90
CA GLY A 19 0.02 15.80 9.66
C GLY A 19 -0.59 16.42 8.41
N THR A 20 0.26 16.80 7.45
CA THR A 20 -0.13 17.40 6.18
C THR A 20 0.47 16.64 5.01
N GLY A 21 -0.17 16.70 3.85
CA GLY A 21 0.35 16.14 2.61
C GLY A 21 -0.48 16.56 1.41
N ASP A 22 -0.22 15.95 0.25
CA ASP A 22 -0.81 16.37 -1.01
C ASP A 22 -2.07 15.57 -1.36
N CYS A 23 -3.12 16.23 -1.82
CA CYS A 23 -4.29 15.58 -2.40
C CYS A 23 -4.15 15.47 -3.92
N ARG A 24 -3.95 14.25 -4.42
CA ARG A 24 -3.75 13.92 -5.83
C ARG A 24 -5.04 13.55 -6.56
N ARG A 25 -6.19 13.99 -6.05
CA ARG A 25 -7.49 13.71 -6.69
C ARG A 25 -7.61 14.41 -8.04
N HIS A 26 -7.09 15.62 -8.15
CA HIS A 26 -7.04 16.40 -9.37
C HIS A 26 -5.59 16.61 -9.81
N PRO A 27 -5.35 16.90 -11.10
CA PRO A 27 -4.03 17.33 -11.57
C PRO A 27 -3.50 18.52 -10.77
N PRO A 28 -2.18 18.65 -10.63
CA PRO A 28 -1.58 19.77 -9.93
C PRO A 28 -1.86 21.09 -10.65
N TRP A 29 -1.96 22.17 -9.88
CA TRP A 29 -2.09 23.50 -10.46
C TRP A 29 -0.75 23.99 -11.03
N PRO A 30 -0.75 24.68 -12.19
CA PRO A 30 0.45 25.28 -12.75
C PRO A 30 1.14 26.19 -11.73
N GLY A 31 2.42 25.90 -11.44
CA GLY A 31 3.24 26.69 -10.52
C GLY A 31 2.94 26.52 -9.02
N ARG A 32 1.95 25.71 -8.62
CA ARG A 32 1.63 25.45 -7.20
C ARG A 32 1.73 23.98 -6.79
N GLY A 33 1.60 23.05 -7.72
CA GLY A 33 1.59 21.62 -7.39
C GLY A 33 0.21 21.14 -6.92
N TYR A 34 0.20 20.07 -6.11
CA TYR A 34 -1.03 19.54 -5.55
C TYR A 34 -1.52 20.38 -4.37
N PRO A 35 -2.84 20.41 -4.11
CA PRO A 35 -3.37 21.04 -2.92
C PRO A 35 -2.93 20.29 -1.66
N CYS A 36 -2.37 21.03 -0.70
CA CYS A 36 -2.00 20.52 0.62
C CYS A 36 -3.26 20.34 1.49
N VAL A 37 -3.39 19.16 2.11
CA VAL A 37 -4.50 18.76 2.98
C VAL A 37 -3.97 18.24 4.31
N SER A 38 -4.76 18.41 5.37
CA SER A 38 -4.47 17.81 6.68
C SER A 38 -5.05 16.39 6.78
N ARG A 39 -4.43 15.54 7.61
CA ARG A 39 -4.86 14.15 7.87
C ARG A 39 -6.33 14.04 8.26
N ASP A 40 -6.83 14.95 9.10
CA ASP A 40 -8.18 14.88 9.67
C ASP A 40 -9.26 15.56 8.81
N GLN A 41 -8.88 16.13 7.66
CA GLN A 41 -9.84 16.77 6.75
C GLN A 41 -10.61 15.77 5.89
N TRP A 42 -11.75 16.23 5.38
CA TRP A 42 -12.57 15.50 4.43
C TRP A 42 -13.17 16.45 3.40
N CYS A 43 -13.01 16.12 2.11
CA CYS A 43 -13.48 16.94 0.99
C CYS A 43 -14.79 16.44 0.35
N GLY A 44 -15.46 15.43 0.92
CA GLY A 44 -16.66 14.81 0.31
C GLY A 44 -16.36 13.71 -0.70
N GLU A 45 -15.14 13.64 -1.22
CA GLU A 45 -14.76 12.75 -2.32
C GLU A 45 -13.84 11.58 -1.90
N PHE A 46 -13.97 11.16 -0.64
CA PHE A 46 -13.17 10.09 -0.05
C PHE A 46 -13.27 8.79 -0.85
N ARG A 47 -12.11 8.16 -1.07
CA ARG A 47 -12.02 6.79 -1.58
C ARG A 47 -11.01 6.05 -0.71
N PRO A 48 -11.38 4.89 -0.13
CA PRO A 48 -10.48 4.15 0.75
C PRO A 48 -9.22 3.74 -0.01
N ARG A 49 -8.08 3.81 0.69
CA ARG A 49 -6.81 3.28 0.19
C ARG A 49 -6.96 1.79 -0.09
N ASP A 50 -6.40 1.34 -1.22
CA ASP A 50 -6.40 -0.08 -1.57
C ASP A 50 -5.65 -0.84 -0.47
N SER A 51 -6.34 -1.71 0.25
CA SER A 51 -5.67 -2.60 1.20
C SER A 51 -4.81 -3.58 0.42
N PRO A 52 -3.58 -3.88 0.87
CA PRO A 52 -2.80 -4.94 0.25
C PRO A 52 -3.64 -6.20 0.31
N ALA A 53 -4.00 -6.75 -0.84
CA ALA A 53 -4.71 -8.01 -0.90
C ALA A 53 -3.89 -9.02 -0.12
N VAL A 54 -4.47 -9.56 0.95
CA VAL A 54 -3.84 -10.65 1.71
C VAL A 54 -3.83 -11.84 0.78
N VAL A 55 -2.73 -12.01 0.04
CA VAL A 55 -2.50 -13.21 -0.74
C VAL A 55 -2.25 -14.33 0.26
N PRO A 56 -3.08 -15.38 0.30
CA PRO A 56 -2.78 -16.53 1.13
C PRO A 56 -1.44 -17.09 0.67
N ILE A 57 -0.48 -17.13 1.59
CA ILE A 57 0.82 -17.75 1.35
C ILE A 57 0.56 -19.26 1.30
N THR A 58 0.12 -19.77 0.15
CA THR A 58 0.07 -21.21 -0.07
C THR A 58 1.52 -21.71 -0.04
N PRO A 59 1.92 -22.56 0.92
CA PRO A 59 3.25 -23.13 0.93
C PRO A 59 3.44 -23.86 -0.40
N ARG A 60 4.42 -23.45 -1.20
CA ARG A 60 4.79 -24.24 -2.38
C ARG A 60 5.27 -25.60 -1.87
N PRO A 61 4.75 -26.72 -2.39
CA PRO A 61 5.29 -28.02 -2.03
C PRO A 61 6.76 -28.05 -2.46
N ILE A 62 7.66 -28.11 -1.49
CA ILE A 62 9.08 -28.36 -1.74
C ILE A 62 9.12 -29.76 -2.36
N ARG A 63 9.42 -29.84 -3.66
CA ARG A 63 9.78 -31.11 -4.28
C ARG A 63 11.16 -31.51 -3.75
N LEU A 64 11.18 -32.20 -2.61
CA LEU A 64 12.37 -32.95 -2.22
C LEU A 64 12.62 -33.99 -3.31
N ASN A 65 13.63 -33.77 -4.14
CA ASN A 65 14.22 -34.85 -4.92
C ASN A 65 14.87 -35.80 -3.93
N LEU A 66 14.20 -36.92 -3.66
CA LEU A 66 14.76 -38.05 -2.94
C LEU A 66 15.86 -38.64 -3.84
N VAL A 67 17.09 -38.16 -3.69
CA VAL A 67 18.25 -38.76 -4.36
C VAL A 67 18.40 -40.17 -3.79
N ASP A 68 18.25 -41.15 -4.68
CA ASP A 68 18.32 -42.58 -4.39
C ASP A 68 19.70 -42.92 -3.78
N LEU A 69 19.71 -43.39 -2.54
CA LEU A 69 20.91 -43.82 -1.81
C LEU A 69 21.37 -45.25 -2.19
N ARG A 70 20.92 -45.84 -3.30
CA ARG A 70 21.39 -47.18 -3.72
C ARG A 70 22.51 -47.08 -4.74
N GLY A 71 23.73 -46.92 -4.23
CA GLY A 71 24.90 -46.86 -5.11
C GLY A 71 26.26 -47.00 -4.45
N ARG A 72 26.43 -47.82 -3.41
CA ARG A 72 27.75 -48.34 -3.02
C ARG A 72 27.65 -49.78 -2.53
N LYS A 73 27.83 -50.72 -3.45
CA LYS A 73 28.25 -52.08 -3.14
C LYS A 73 29.78 -52.13 -3.22
N VAL A 74 30.36 -52.60 -2.11
CA VAL A 74 31.56 -53.43 -1.93
C VAL A 74 32.69 -53.31 -2.95
#